data_AF-A0A840CAW7-F1
#
_entry.id   AF-A0A840CAW7-F1
#
_cell.length_a   1.000
_cell.length_b   1.000
_cell.length_c   1.000
_cell.angle_alpha   90.00
_cell.angle_beta   90.00
_cell.angle_gamma   90.00
#
_symmetry.space_group_name_H-M   'P 1'
#
loop_
_entity.id
_entity.type
_entity.pdbx_description
1 polymer ?
#
loop_
_entity_poly.entity_id
_entity_poly.type
_entity_poly.pdbx_seq_one_letter_code
_entity_poly.pdbx_strand_id
1 'polypeptide(L)' 'MSDFFYLIPLSLGLGFVGLAVFLWSLRGGQYEDLDGAAERVLDDEDAPILPQRRTVPGQG' A
#
# COMPACT_ATOMS: atom_id res chain seq x y z
N MET A 1 -42.87 -6.66 -15.07
CA MET A 1 -42.64 -5.20 -14.84
C MET A 1 -42.71 -4.91 -13.34
N SER A 2 -41.85 -5.58 -12.56
CA SER A 2 -41.73 -5.39 -11.11
C SER A 2 -40.32 -5.74 -10.61
N ASP A 3 -39.47 -6.27 -11.49
CA ASP A 3 -38.14 -6.79 -11.21
C ASP A 3 -37.18 -5.68 -10.72
N PHE A 4 -37.38 -4.44 -11.20
CA PHE A 4 -36.64 -3.27 -10.75
C PHE A 4 -36.81 -2.99 -9.24
N PHE A 5 -37.93 -3.39 -8.62
CA PHE A 5 -38.12 -3.22 -7.17
C PHE A 5 -37.12 -4.02 -6.33
N TYR A 6 -36.57 -5.11 -6.87
CA TYR A 6 -35.55 -5.90 -6.20
C TYR A 6 -34.14 -5.53 -6.69
N LEU A 7 -33.99 -5.28 -7.99
CA LEU A 7 -32.68 -4.99 -8.60
C LEU A 7 -32.10 -3.63 -8.17
N ILE A 8 -32.95 -2.61 -7.96
CA ILE A 8 -32.50 -1.29 -7.50
C ILE A 8 -31.92 -1.38 -6.08
N PRO A 9 -32.64 -1.85 -5.05
CA PRO A 9 -32.06 -1.94 -3.70
C PRO A 9 -30.90 -2.94 -3.65
N LEU A 10 -30.93 -4.02 -4.43
CA LEU A 10 -29.82 -4.97 -4.51
C LEU A 10 -28.56 -4.31 -5.08
N SER A 11 -28.66 -3.57 -6.19
CA SER A 11 -27.50 -2.89 -6.79
C SER A 11 -26.94 -1.78 -5.89
N LEU A 12 -27.82 -1.01 -5.23
CA LEU A 12 -27.41 -0.03 -4.21
C LEU A 12 -26.71 -0.70 -3.03
N GLY A 13 -27.22 -1.83 -2.56
CA GLY A 13 -26.60 -2.63 -1.50
C GLY A 13 -25.22 -3.15 -1.89
N LEU A 14 -25.08 -3.73 -3.09
CA LEU A 14 -23.77 -4.17 -3.59
C LEU A 14 -22.79 -3.00 -3.73
N GLY A 15 -23.25 -1.85 -4.25
CA GLY A 15 -22.42 -0.65 -4.36
C GLY A 15 -21.96 -0.13 -3.00
N PHE A 16 -22.86 -0.10 -2.02
CA PHE A 16 -22.54 0.31 -0.65
C PHE A 16 -21.55 -0.64 0.04
N VAL A 17 -21.75 -1.95 -0.09
CA VAL A 17 -20.82 -2.96 0.45
C VAL A 17 -19.44 -2.82 -0.18
N GLY A 18 -19.37 -2.69 -1.52
CA GLY A 18 -18.10 -2.48 -2.22
C GLY A 18 -17.38 -1.21 -1.76
N LEU A 19 -18.12 -0.11 -1.62
CA LEU A 19 -17.56 1.15 -1.11
C LEU A 19 -17.07 1.02 0.33
N ALA A 20 -17.84 0.37 1.22
CA ALA A 20 -17.45 0.17 2.61
C ALA A 20 -16.17 -0.67 2.73
N VAL A 21 -16.07 -1.76 1.95
CA VAL A 21 -14.87 -2.60 1.89
C VAL A 21 -13.67 -1.81 1.34
N PHE A 22 -13.87 -1.02 0.29
CA PHE A 22 -12.83 -0.17 -0.28
C PHE A 22 -12.30 0.85 0.74
N LEU A 23 -13.18 1.58 1.41
CA LEU A 23 -12.80 2.56 2.44
C LEU A 23 -12.12 1.89 3.65
N TRP A 24 -12.58 0.69 4.04
CA TRP A 24 -11.93 -0.09 5.08
C TRP A 24 -10.51 -0.50 4.68
N SER A 25 -10.30 -0.89 3.42
CA SER A 25 -8.98 -1.21 2.86
C SER A 25 -8.04 0.00 2.88
N LEU A 26 -8.54 1.20 2.57
CA LEU A 26 -7.75 2.44 2.65
C LEU A 26 -7.30 2.76 4.07
N ARG A 27 -8.14 2.48 5.06
CA ARG A 27 -7.86 2.77 6.47
C ARG A 27 -6.91 1.77 7.14
N GLY A 28 -6.56 0.68 6.47
CA GLY A 28 -5.69 -0.39 7.00
C GLY A 28 -4.21 -0.03 7.17
N GLY A 29 -3.78 1.21 6.94
CA GLY A 29 -2.39 1.65 7.17
C GLY A 29 -1.36 1.05 6.21
N GLN A 30 -1.77 0.25 5.23
CA GLN A 30 -0.88 -0.34 4.21
C GLN A 30 -0.27 0.70 3.25
N TYR A 31 -0.78 1.93 3.24
CA TYR A 31 -0.23 3.03 2.44
C TYR A 31 0.97 3.69 3.12
N GLU A 32 1.14 3.53 4.43
CA GLU A 32 2.28 4.09 5.17
C GLU A 32 3.62 3.48 4.72
N ASP A 33 3.60 2.19 4.33
CA ASP A 33 4.77 1.49 3.79
C ASP A 33 5.10 1.94 2.35
N LEU A 34 4.06 2.27 1.56
CA LEU A 34 4.22 2.82 0.20
C LEU A 34 4.76 4.25 0.23
N ASP A 35 4.27 5.08 1.16
CA ASP A 35 4.79 6.44 1.37
C ASP A 35 6.27 6.39 1.81
N GLY A 36 6.64 5.47 2.71
CA GLY A 36 8.04 5.27 3.11
C GLY A 36 8.96 4.68 2.02
N ALA A 37 8.41 3.98 1.02
CA ALA A 37 9.16 3.51 -0.15
C ALA A 37 9.30 4.61 -1.22
N ALA A 38 8.28 5.44 -1.40
CA ALA A 38 8.31 6.59 -2.31
C ALA A 38 9.31 7.66 -1.83
N GLU A 39 9.37 7.93 -0.52
CA GLU A 39 10.36 8.85 0.08
C GLU A 39 11.79 8.42 -0.28
N ARG A 40 12.09 7.12 -0.17
CA ARG A 40 13.40 6.54 -0.51
C ARG A 40 13.72 6.51 -2.01
N VAL A 41 12.72 6.58 -2.88
CA VAL A 41 12.94 6.57 -4.34
C VAL A 41 13.14 7.99 -4.90
N LEU A 42 12.62 9.01 -4.21
CA LEU A 42 12.86 10.42 -4.54
C LEU A 42 14.13 10.96 -3.88
N ASP A 43 14.50 10.43 -2.72
CA ASP A 43 15.78 10.71 -2.07
C ASP A 43 16.89 9.88 -2.75
N ASP A 44 17.39 10.37 -3.89
CA ASP A 44 18.53 9.81 -4.64
C ASP A 44 19.85 9.75 -3.81
N GLU A 45 19.83 10.10 -2.51
CA GLU A 45 20.97 10.03 -1.60
C GLU A 45 21.22 8.63 -1.00
N ASP A 46 20.43 7.61 -1.36
CA ASP A 46 20.76 6.20 -1.14
C ASP A 46 21.93 5.78 -2.07
N ALA A 47 23.11 6.30 -1.77
CA ALA A 47 24.37 5.75 -2.24
C ALA A 47 24.35 4.24 -1.92
N PRO A 48 24.73 3.36 -2.87
CA PRO A 48 24.67 1.93 -2.67
C PRO A 48 25.32 1.58 -1.34
N ILE A 49 24.71 0.67 -0.56
CA ILE A 49 25.36 0.05 0.60
C ILE A 49 26.59 -0.66 0.05
N LEU A 50 27.70 0.07 -0.06
CA LEU A 50 28.99 -0.49 -0.37
C LEU A 50 29.20 -1.52 0.73
N PRO A 51 29.46 -2.80 0.39
CA PRO A 51 29.80 -3.78 1.39
C PRO A 51 30.93 -3.15 2.19
N GLN A 52 30.69 -2.87 3.48
CA GLN A 52 31.73 -2.30 4.33
C GLN A 52 32.93 -3.21 4.15
N ARG A 53 33.97 -2.67 3.50
CA ARG A 53 35.22 -3.36 3.27
C ARG A 53 35.74 -3.60 4.67
N ARG A 54 35.46 -4.81 5.18
CA ARG A 54 35.82 -5.25 6.52
C ARG A 54 37.35 -5.13 6.57
N THR A 55 37.84 -4.01 7.07
CA THR A 55 39.24 -3.83 7.38
C THR A 55 39.50 -4.79 8.53
N VAL A 56 39.97 -5.99 8.18
CA VAL A 56 40.46 -6.97 9.14
C VAL A 56 41.65 -6.33 9.83
N PRO A 57 41.56 -5.94 11.11
CA PRO A 57 42.71 -5.46 11.85
C PRO A 57 43.46 -6.70 12.31
N GLY A 58 44.61 -6.97 11.70
CA GLY A 58 45.49 -8.04 12.14
C GLY A 58 46.00 -8.91 11.01
N GLN A 59 46.94 -8.39 10.23
CA GLN A 59 48.01 -9.22 9.67
C GLN A 59 49.32 -8.55 10.07
N GLY A 60 49.81 -8.95 11.23
CA GLY A 60 51.23 -8.85 11.61
C GLY A 60 51.95 -10.11 11.17
#